data_AF-A0A1F7SHQ6-F1
#
_entry.id   AF-A0A1F7SHQ6-F1
#
_cell.length_a   1.000
_cell.length_b   1.000
_cell.length_c   1.000
_cell.angle_alpha   90.00
_cell.angle_beta   90.00
_cell.angle_gamma   90.00
#
_symmetry.space_group_name_H-M   'P 1'
#
loop_
_entity.id
_entity.type
_entity.pdbx_description
1 polymer ?
#
loop_
_entity_poly.entity_id
_entity_poly.type
_entity_poly.pdbx_seq_one_letter_code
_entity_poly.pdbx_strand_id
1 'polypeptide(L)'
;MVRNLTHGEWVLQQFEERYLRSSYRNVLIHASIIEGTLRNESGSERFYSANEYLNNNHIITPAEYYVFDEVRDTRNKLIHDSFKDGLEQNAIDELRDELMEKIHEAYRISDLLNRNLFQKYDIPRLAIITFNPM
;
A
#
# COMPACT_ATOMS: atom_id res chain seq x y z
N MET A 1 1.85 27.32 12.33
CA MET A 1 3.00 27.87 11.61
C MET A 1 3.74 26.70 10.98
N VAL A 2 3.81 26.66 9.66
CA VAL A 2 4.54 25.61 8.93
C VAL A 2 6.02 25.82 9.21
N ARG A 3 6.65 24.90 9.92
CA ARG A 3 8.11 24.89 10.09
C ARG A 3 8.69 24.38 8.77
N ASN A 4 9.54 25.18 8.11
CA ASN A 4 10.39 24.69 7.03
C ASN A 4 11.44 23.77 7.65
N LEU A 5 11.06 22.51 7.87
CA LEU A 5 11.96 21.44 8.29
C LEU A 5 12.83 21.05 7.10
N THR A 6 14.07 20.66 7.36
CA THR A 6 14.88 20.00 6.33
C THR A 6 14.23 18.66 5.98
N HIS A 7 14.44 18.17 4.75
CA HIS A 7 13.88 16.88 4.30
C HIS A 7 14.12 15.75 5.32
N GLY A 8 15.34 15.65 5.85
CA GLY A 8 15.69 14.65 6.88
C GLY A 8 14.92 14.84 8.19
N GLU A 9 14.75 16.07 8.66
CA GLU A 9 13.97 16.36 9.88
C GLU A 9 12.48 16.08 9.68
N TRP A 10 11.93 16.33 8.48
CA TRP A 10 10.53 16.05 8.19
C TRP A 10 10.26 14.55 8.11
N VAL A 11 11.12 13.79 7.41
CA VAL A 11 11.04 12.32 7.33
C VAL A 11 11.19 11.74 8.73
N LEU A 12 12.22 12.11 9.48
CA LEU A 12 12.36 11.71 10.88
C LEU A 12 11.10 12.04 11.67
N GLN A 13 10.51 13.24 11.53
CA GLN A 13 9.27 13.58 12.26
C GLN A 13 8.07 12.67 11.91
N GLN A 14 7.96 12.15 10.69
CA GLN A 14 6.90 11.19 10.34
C GLN A 14 7.15 9.78 10.92
N PHE A 15 8.42 9.42 11.15
CA PHE A 15 8.87 8.08 11.51
C PHE A 15 9.41 7.94 12.96
N GLU A 16 9.64 9.03 13.70
CA GLU A 16 10.43 9.08 14.95
C GLU A 16 9.61 9.47 16.21
N GLU A 17 8.41 10.08 16.09
CA GLU A 17 7.61 10.49 17.26
C GLU A 17 6.79 9.35 17.89
N ARG A 18 7.42 8.33 18.48
CA ARG A 18 6.79 7.22 19.27
C ARG A 18 5.71 6.37 18.56
N TYR A 19 5.04 6.88 17.52
CA TYR A 19 3.98 6.30 16.71
C TYR A 19 4.00 6.99 15.34
N LEU A 20 4.29 6.22 14.30
CA LEU A 20 4.16 6.63 12.90
C LEU A 20 2.79 7.30 12.69
N ARG A 21 2.76 8.47 12.03
CA ARG A 21 1.50 9.21 11.79
C ARG A 21 0.45 8.26 11.22
N SER A 22 -0.78 8.34 11.74
CA SER A 22 -1.81 7.35 11.44
C SER A 22 -2.10 7.23 9.94
N SER A 23 -2.03 8.31 9.18
CA SER A 23 -2.23 8.30 7.72
C SER A 23 -1.18 7.41 7.03
N TYR A 24 0.11 7.69 7.22
CA TYR A 24 1.20 6.87 6.68
C TYR A 24 1.17 5.44 7.20
N ARG A 25 0.87 5.26 8.49
CA ARG A 25 0.84 3.95 9.13
C ARG A 25 -0.23 3.08 8.52
N ASN A 26 -1.43 3.62 8.33
CA ASN A 26 -2.55 2.90 7.75
C ASN A 26 -2.19 2.44 6.34
N VAL A 27 -1.68 3.33 5.50
CA VAL A 27 -1.29 3.00 4.12
C VAL A 27 -0.24 1.89 4.09
N LEU A 28 0.81 1.97 4.92
CA LEU A 28 1.86 0.95 4.96
C LEU A 28 1.38 -0.40 5.52
N ILE A 29 0.50 -0.38 6.53
CA ILE A 29 -0.12 -1.60 7.08
C ILE A 29 -0.99 -2.26 6.00
N HIS A 30 -1.86 -1.51 5.34
CA HIS A 30 -2.77 -2.05 4.34
C HIS A 30 -2.02 -2.60 3.12
N ALA A 31 -0.98 -1.90 2.63
CA ALA A 31 -0.09 -2.44 1.60
C ALA A 31 0.57 -3.76 2.05
N SER A 32 1.01 -3.85 3.30
CA SER A 32 1.63 -5.06 3.85
C SER A 32 0.65 -6.21 4.05
N ILE A 33 -0.63 -5.92 4.34
CA ILE A 33 -1.70 -6.93 4.38
C ILE A 33 -1.93 -7.53 2.99
N ILE A 34 -1.97 -6.68 1.95
CA ILE A 34 -2.09 -7.14 0.55
C ILE A 34 -0.88 -8.03 0.22
N GLU A 35 0.35 -7.52 0.42
CA GLU A 35 1.58 -8.27 0.20
C GLU A 35 1.56 -9.63 0.91
N GLY A 36 1.23 -9.64 2.21
CA GLY A 36 1.18 -10.84 3.02
C GLY A 36 0.13 -11.85 2.53
N THR A 37 -1.02 -11.37 2.05
CA THR A 37 -2.07 -12.23 1.49
C THR A 37 -1.60 -12.91 0.21
N LEU A 38 -0.99 -12.15 -0.69
CA LEU A 38 -0.43 -12.67 -1.95
C LEU A 38 0.67 -13.70 -1.68
N ARG A 39 1.60 -13.37 -0.78
CA ARG A 39 2.71 -14.26 -0.40
C ARG A 39 2.23 -15.56 0.24
N ASN A 40 1.22 -15.49 1.11
CA ASN A 40 0.65 -16.67 1.75
C ASN A 40 -0.05 -17.57 0.72
N GLU A 41 -0.76 -16.99 -0.24
CA GLU A 41 -1.43 -17.76 -1.30
C GLU A 41 -0.43 -18.39 -2.27
N SER A 42 0.62 -17.67 -2.65
CA SER A 42 1.60 -18.13 -3.65
C SER A 42 2.74 -18.98 -3.07
N GLY A 43 2.95 -18.95 -1.75
CA GLY A 43 4.14 -19.50 -1.11
C GLY A 43 5.44 -18.72 -1.40
N SER A 44 5.36 -17.55 -2.02
CA SER A 44 6.54 -16.76 -2.39
C SER A 44 6.97 -15.81 -1.26
N GLU A 45 8.27 -15.58 -1.12
CA GLU A 45 8.80 -14.66 -0.11
C GLU A 45 8.75 -13.18 -0.52
N ARG A 46 8.67 -12.89 -1.82
CA ARG A 46 8.73 -11.51 -2.34
C ARG A 46 7.40 -11.11 -2.96
N PHE A 47 7.00 -9.85 -2.77
CA PHE A 47 5.76 -9.30 -3.33
C PHE A 47 5.69 -9.52 -4.85
N TYR A 48 6.69 -9.06 -5.61
CA TYR A 48 6.70 -9.23 -7.07
C TYR A 48 6.53 -10.71 -7.50
N SER A 49 7.32 -11.61 -6.91
CA SER A 49 7.25 -13.04 -7.22
C SER A 49 5.89 -13.65 -6.88
N ALA A 50 5.25 -13.19 -5.80
CA ALA A 50 3.91 -13.62 -5.45
C ALA A 50 2.87 -13.16 -6.49
N ASN A 51 2.93 -11.89 -6.90
CA ASN A 51 2.01 -11.34 -7.90
C ASN A 51 2.14 -12.05 -9.26
N GLU A 52 3.38 -12.24 -9.72
CA GLU A 52 3.71 -13.01 -10.93
C GLU A 52 3.19 -14.44 -10.86
N TYR A 53 3.45 -15.15 -9.75
CA TYR A 53 2.98 -16.52 -9.57
C TYR A 53 1.45 -16.61 -9.69
N LEU A 54 0.72 -15.73 -8.99
CA LEU A 54 -0.73 -15.77 -8.96
C LEU A 54 -1.34 -15.45 -10.34
N ASN A 55 -0.74 -14.53 -11.08
CA ASN A 55 -1.16 -14.20 -12.43
C ASN A 55 -0.89 -15.35 -13.41
N ASN A 56 0.32 -15.91 -13.38
CA ASN A 56 0.72 -17.02 -14.26
C ASN A 56 -0.07 -18.31 -14.02
N ASN A 57 -0.59 -18.50 -12.80
CA ASN A 57 -1.46 -19.62 -12.45
C ASN A 57 -2.96 -19.28 -12.53
N HIS A 58 -3.32 -18.10 -13.05
CA HIS A 58 -4.71 -17.64 -13.20
C HIS A 58 -5.53 -17.63 -11.90
N ILE A 59 -4.87 -17.42 -10.75
CA ILE A 59 -5.51 -17.28 -9.45
C ILE A 59 -6.09 -15.86 -9.29
N ILE A 60 -5.45 -14.89 -9.93
CA ILE A 60 -5.88 -13.49 -10.02
C ILE A 60 -6.08 -13.11 -11.49
N THR A 61 -6.92 -12.12 -11.72
CA THR A 61 -7.14 -11.53 -13.04
C THR A 61 -6.00 -10.59 -13.44
N PRO A 62 -5.84 -10.26 -14.74
CA PRO A 62 -4.89 -9.24 -15.17
C PRO A 62 -5.13 -7.88 -14.50
N ALA A 63 -6.39 -7.50 -14.27
CA ALA A 63 -6.74 -6.26 -13.59
C ALA A 63 -6.23 -6.23 -12.14
N GLU A 64 -6.42 -7.33 -11.40
CA GLU A 64 -5.85 -7.48 -10.05
C GLU A 64 -4.33 -7.43 -10.08
N TYR A 65 -3.69 -8.12 -11.02
CA TYR A 65 -2.23 -8.10 -11.17
C TYR A 65 -1.69 -6.68 -11.30
N TYR A 66 -2.27 -5.86 -12.20
CA TYR A 66 -1.84 -4.48 -12.40
C TYR A 66 -1.98 -3.63 -11.13
N VAL A 67 -3.11 -3.74 -10.44
CA VAL A 67 -3.34 -2.95 -9.22
C VAL A 67 -2.40 -3.38 -8.09
N PHE A 68 -2.11 -4.67 -7.94
CA PHE A 68 -1.13 -5.14 -6.96
C PHE A 68 0.29 -4.68 -7.29
N ASP A 69 0.63 -4.59 -8.58
CA ASP A 69 1.91 -4.07 -9.03
C ASP A 69 2.05 -2.57 -8.73
N GLU A 70 0.99 -1.80 -8.96
CA GLU A 70 0.92 -0.38 -8.58
C GLU A 70 1.05 -0.19 -7.06
N VAL A 71 0.35 -1.00 -6.24
CA VAL A 71 0.51 -0.98 -4.77
C VAL A 71 1.98 -1.22 -4.38
N ARG A 72 2.64 -2.22 -4.99
CA ARG A 72 4.05 -2.52 -4.73
C ARG A 72 4.94 -1.34 -5.10
N ASP A 73 4.77 -0.81 -6.31
CA ASP A 73 5.65 0.23 -6.85
C ASP A 73 5.50 1.55 -6.11
N THR A 74 4.27 1.99 -5.85
CA THR A 74 4.02 3.23 -5.11
C THR A 74 4.49 3.10 -3.66
N ARG A 75 4.35 1.92 -3.02
CA ARG A 75 4.93 1.64 -1.68
C ARG A 75 6.45 1.66 -1.69
N ASN A 76 7.08 1.11 -2.72
CA ASN A 76 8.53 1.13 -2.86
C ASN A 76 9.05 2.55 -3.08
N LYS A 77 8.40 3.37 -3.93
CA LYS A 77 8.75 4.79 -4.09
C LYS A 77 8.58 5.56 -2.78
N LEU A 78 7.45 5.38 -2.10
CA LEU A 78 7.17 6.03 -0.82
C LEU A 78 8.21 5.69 0.26
N ILE A 79 8.78 4.49 0.26
CA ILE A 79 9.76 4.04 1.27
C ILE A 79 11.21 4.21 0.82
N HIS A 80 11.52 4.11 -0.46
CA HIS A 80 12.91 4.22 -0.93
C HIS A 80 13.24 5.66 -1.33
N ASP A 81 12.39 6.31 -2.12
CA ASP A 81 12.67 7.64 -2.66
C ASP A 81 12.54 8.69 -1.56
N SER A 82 11.59 8.51 -0.62
CA SER A 82 11.46 9.37 0.56
C SER A 82 12.65 9.30 1.51
N PHE A 83 13.46 8.23 1.48
CA PHE A 83 14.59 8.06 2.40
C PHE A 83 15.95 8.22 1.72
N LYS A 84 16.05 7.99 0.40
CA LYS A 84 17.30 8.11 -0.37
C LYS A 84 17.42 9.41 -1.14
N ASP A 85 16.34 9.85 -1.78
CA ASP A 85 16.42 10.85 -2.85
C ASP A 85 15.95 12.25 -2.44
N GLY A 86 15.51 12.42 -1.19
CA GLY A 86 15.26 13.77 -0.70
C GLY A 86 13.89 14.34 -1.08
N LEU A 87 12.86 13.52 -1.32
CA LEU A 87 11.55 14.00 -1.79
C LEU A 87 10.96 15.14 -0.94
N GLU A 88 10.44 16.16 -1.61
CA GLU A 88 9.69 17.24 -0.95
C GLU A 88 8.44 16.70 -0.26
N GLN A 89 8.04 17.33 0.85
CA GLN A 89 6.90 16.90 1.65
C GLN A 89 5.63 16.63 0.81
N ASN A 90 5.29 17.55 -0.11
CA ASN A 90 4.09 17.41 -0.94
C ASN A 90 4.14 16.17 -1.82
N ALA A 91 5.32 15.80 -2.35
CA ALA A 91 5.47 14.60 -3.16
C ALA A 91 5.28 13.32 -2.31
N ILE A 92 5.69 13.36 -1.04
CA ILE A 92 5.50 12.25 -0.11
C ILE A 92 4.02 12.12 0.29
N ASP A 93 3.32 13.24 0.49
CA ASP A 93 1.87 13.28 0.71
C ASP A 93 1.10 12.75 -0.51
N GLU A 94 1.48 13.13 -1.73
CA GLU A 94 0.89 12.63 -2.98
C GLU A 94 1.09 11.11 -3.15
N LEU A 95 2.29 10.59 -2.90
CA LEU A 95 2.57 9.15 -2.97
C LEU A 95 1.79 8.35 -1.93
N ARG A 96 1.59 8.91 -0.72
CA ARG A 96 0.76 8.31 0.33
C ARG A 96 -0.69 8.18 -0.13
N ASP A 97 -1.23 9.23 -0.72
CA ASP A 97 -2.61 9.30 -1.18
C ASP A 97 -2.85 8.37 -2.37
N GLU A 98 -1.95 8.40 -3.36
CA GLU A 98 -1.94 7.47 -4.49
C GLU A 98 -1.94 6.02 -4.01
N LEU A 99 -1.06 5.68 -3.05
CA LEU A 99 -0.99 4.32 -2.52
C LEU A 99 -2.29 3.90 -1.84
N MET A 100 -2.96 4.79 -1.11
CA MET A 100 -4.24 4.49 -0.47
C MET A 100 -5.36 4.27 -1.50
N GLU A 101 -5.38 5.05 -2.57
CA GLU A 101 -6.32 4.86 -3.68
C GLU A 101 -6.14 3.48 -4.33
N LYS A 102 -4.89 3.08 -4.61
CA LYS A 102 -4.58 1.75 -5.16
C LYS A 102 -4.94 0.62 -4.21
N ILE A 103 -4.75 0.80 -2.90
CA ILE A 103 -5.21 -0.14 -1.87
C ILE A 103 -6.73 -0.29 -1.90
N HIS A 104 -7.48 0.81 -1.97
CA HIS A 104 -8.94 0.76 -2.04
C HIS A 104 -9.43 0.09 -3.32
N GLU A 105 -8.77 0.36 -4.44
CA GLU A 105 -9.04 -0.33 -5.70
C GLU A 105 -8.80 -1.84 -5.58
N ALA A 106 -7.66 -2.25 -5.02
CA ALA A 106 -7.35 -3.65 -4.76
C ALA A 106 -8.46 -4.32 -3.91
N TYR A 107 -8.88 -3.67 -2.83
CA TYR A 107 -9.97 -4.16 -1.99
C TYR A 107 -11.31 -4.23 -2.70
N ARG A 108 -11.58 -3.36 -3.67
CA ARG A 108 -12.83 -3.33 -4.42
C ARG A 108 -12.88 -4.37 -5.54
N ILE A 109 -11.78 -4.62 -6.23
CA ILE A 109 -11.79 -5.48 -7.43
C ILE A 109 -11.32 -6.91 -7.15
N SER A 110 -10.52 -7.13 -6.10
CA SER A 110 -9.89 -8.44 -5.92
C SER A 110 -10.80 -9.47 -5.27
N ASP A 111 -11.07 -10.55 -5.99
CA ASP A 111 -11.75 -11.72 -5.44
C ASP A 111 -10.82 -12.53 -4.53
N LEU A 112 -9.52 -12.53 -4.81
CA LEU A 112 -8.53 -13.14 -3.92
C LEU A 112 -8.58 -12.50 -2.52
N LEU A 113 -8.51 -11.17 -2.45
CA LEU A 113 -8.59 -10.45 -1.17
C LEU A 113 -9.98 -10.60 -0.53
N ASN A 114 -11.05 -10.61 -1.33
CA ASN A 114 -12.39 -10.89 -0.82
C ASN A 114 -12.45 -12.21 -0.05
N ARG A 115 -11.94 -13.29 -0.64
CA ARG A 115 -11.94 -14.61 -0.01
C ARG A 115 -10.99 -14.69 1.19
N ASN A 116 -9.74 -14.25 1.00
CA ASN A 116 -8.66 -14.51 1.97
C ASN A 116 -8.54 -13.47 3.09
N LEU A 117 -9.19 -12.32 2.97
CA LEU A 117 -9.21 -11.28 3.98
C LEU A 117 -10.63 -11.01 4.49
N PHE A 118 -11.52 -10.56 3.61
CA PHE A 118 -12.84 -10.08 4.04
C PHE A 118 -13.76 -11.21 4.51
N GLN A 119 -13.95 -12.24 3.70
CA GLN A 119 -14.80 -13.39 4.05
C GLN A 119 -14.16 -14.24 5.15
N LYS A 120 -12.85 -14.50 5.05
CA LYS A 120 -12.12 -15.35 6.02
C LYS A 120 -12.17 -14.81 7.46
N TYR A 121 -12.12 -13.49 7.62
CA TYR A 121 -12.10 -12.85 8.94
C TYR A 121 -13.39 -12.09 9.28
N ASP A 122 -14.46 -12.31 8.51
CA ASP A 122 -15.77 -11.66 8.69
C ASP A 122 -15.69 -10.13 8.76
N ILE A 123 -14.88 -9.54 7.87
CA ILE A 123 -14.71 -8.09 7.76
C ILE A 123 -15.66 -7.57 6.67
N PRO A 124 -16.50 -6.56 6.96
CA PRO A 124 -17.35 -5.95 5.94
C PRO A 124 -16.54 -5.37 4.79
N ARG A 125 -16.86 -5.81 3.56
CA ARG A 125 -16.29 -5.25 2.33
C ARG A 125 -17.21 -4.15 1.82
N LEU A 126 -16.72 -2.91 1.87
CA LEU A 126 -17.47 -1.77 1.34
C LEU A 126 -17.39 -1.75 -0.19
N ALA A 127 -18.55 -1.66 -0.86
CA ALA A 127 -18.62 -1.52 -2.31
C ALA A 127 -18.10 -0.15 -2.80
N ILE A 128 -18.15 0.85 -1.92
CA ILE A 128 -17.63 2.20 -2.14
C ILE A 128 -16.72 2.53 -0.97
N ILE A 129 -15.47 2.85 -1.27
CA ILE A 129 -14.51 3.36 -0.28
C ILE A 129 -14.18 4.79 -0.70
N THR A 130 -14.75 5.76 0.00
CA THR A 130 -14.44 7.18 -0.23
C THR A 130 -13.11 7.52 0.41
N PHE A 131 -12.12 7.88 -0.40
CA PHE A 131 -10.88 8.46 0.07
C PHE A 131 -10.97 9.98 -0.07
N ASN A 132 -10.79 10.70 1.05
CA ASN A 132 -10.58 12.13 1.03
C ASN A 132 -9.09 12.36 1.29
N PRO A 133 -8.32 12.81 0.29
CA PRO A 133 -6.91 13.15 0.48
C PRO A 133 -6.78 14.19 1.60
N MET A 134 -5.73 14.04 2.44
CA MET A 134 -5.47 14.88 3.61
C MET A 134 -4.42 15.94 3.33
#